data_AF-A0A2G4HAL3-F1
#
_entry.id   AF-A0A2G4HAL3-F1
#
_cell.length_a   1.000
_cell.length_b   1.000
_cell.length_c   1.000
_cell.angle_alpha   90.00
_cell.angle_beta   90.00
_cell.angle_gamma   90.00
#
_symmetry.space_group_name_H-M   'P 1'
#
loop_
_entity.id
_entity.type
_entity.pdbx_description
1 polymer ?
#
loop_
_entity_poly.entity_id
_entity_poly.type
_entity_poly.pdbx_seq_one_letter_code
_entity_poly.pdbx_strand_id
1 'polypeptide(L)'
;MKYIICVGLAIVFSFHCSCATVNKTVLKEFYKNGKLKSLTIVKVKTPKNIDLFTFYKETKIMRTDFDSITGFRLKYTERYTKVGFGGRHCYEIEAIQILYDVAGKRNFYEKSKCDKHQYEYRKYINGKLVFIHIEKKRKRK
;
A
#
# COMPACT_ATOMS: atom_id res chain seq x y z
N MET A 1 -68.60 -0.46 -13.67
CA MET A 1 -67.64 -0.52 -12.53
C MET A 1 -66.37 -1.18 -13.05
N LYS A 2 -65.29 -0.42 -13.20
CA LYS A 2 -64.00 -0.90 -13.73
C LYS A 2 -62.97 -0.86 -12.59
N TYR A 3 -62.44 -2.02 -12.19
CA TYR A 3 -61.31 -2.10 -11.27
C TYR A 3 -60.02 -2.12 -12.09
N ILE A 4 -59.22 -1.07 -11.97
CA ILE A 4 -57.87 -1.02 -12.52
C ILE A 4 -56.95 -1.65 -11.47
N ILE A 5 -56.40 -2.81 -11.79
CA ILE A 5 -55.38 -3.48 -10.98
C ILE A 5 -54.04 -2.81 -11.32
N CYS A 6 -53.55 -1.94 -10.45
CA CYS A 6 -52.17 -1.46 -10.51
C CYS A 6 -51.22 -2.56 -10.04
N VAL A 7 -50.69 -3.34 -10.99
CA VAL A 7 -49.54 -4.22 -10.75
C VAL A 7 -48.31 -3.31 -10.63
N GLY A 8 -48.00 -2.88 -9.41
CA GLY A 8 -46.77 -2.19 -9.09
C GLY A 8 -45.60 -3.15 -9.26
N LEU A 9 -44.91 -3.05 -10.40
CA LEU A 9 -43.68 -3.78 -10.67
C LEU A 9 -42.58 -3.24 -9.75
N ALA A 10 -42.38 -3.87 -8.59
CA ALA A 10 -41.25 -3.61 -7.72
C ALA A 10 -39.99 -4.12 -8.42
N ILE A 11 -39.32 -3.24 -9.17
CA ILE A 11 -38.00 -3.49 -9.72
C ILE A 11 -37.03 -3.58 -8.55
N VAL A 12 -36.75 -4.80 -8.12
CA VAL A 12 -35.65 -5.14 -7.21
C VAL A 12 -34.36 -4.82 -7.95
N PHE A 13 -33.84 -3.61 -7.75
CA PHE A 13 -32.47 -3.27 -8.15
C PHE A 13 -31.51 -4.10 -7.29
N SER A 14 -31.13 -5.26 -7.81
CA SER A 14 -30.02 -6.05 -7.31
C SER A 14 -28.74 -5.22 -7.46
N PHE A 15 -28.38 -4.46 -6.44
CA PHE A 15 -27.06 -3.84 -6.33
C PHE A 15 -26.03 -4.97 -6.22
N HIS A 16 -25.50 -5.40 -7.36
CA HIS A 16 -24.30 -6.22 -7.41
C HIS A 16 -23.13 -5.38 -6.88
N CYS A 17 -22.89 -5.49 -5.58
CA CYS A 17 -21.69 -5.02 -4.91
C CYS A 17 -20.50 -5.85 -5.40
N SER A 18 -20.05 -5.63 -6.63
CA SER A 18 -18.84 -6.30 -7.12
C SER A 18 -17.65 -5.68 -6.38
N CYS A 19 -17.00 -6.51 -5.58
CA CYS A 19 -15.91 -6.12 -4.70
C CYS A 19 -14.60 -5.98 -5.51
N ALA A 20 -13.72 -5.07 -5.11
CA ALA A 20 -12.39 -4.96 -5.72
C ALA A 20 -11.57 -6.24 -5.48
N THR A 21 -10.83 -6.71 -6.48
CA THR A 21 -9.99 -7.90 -6.34
C THR A 21 -8.64 -7.54 -5.70
N VAL A 22 -8.27 -8.28 -4.66
CA VAL A 22 -7.00 -8.14 -3.96
C VAL A 22 -6.21 -9.42 -4.14
N ASN A 23 -5.16 -9.37 -4.97
CA ASN A 23 -4.23 -10.47 -5.15
C ASN A 23 -3.10 -10.34 -4.13
N LYS A 24 -2.85 -11.41 -3.37
CA LYS A 24 -1.80 -11.46 -2.34
C LYS A 24 -0.79 -12.54 -2.72
N THR A 25 0.46 -12.14 -2.88
CA THR A 25 1.60 -13.03 -3.08
C THR A 25 2.51 -12.96 -1.85
N VAL A 26 2.97 -14.12 -1.38
CA VAL A 26 3.87 -14.23 -0.24
C VAL A 26 5.11 -15.00 -0.68
N LEU A 27 6.28 -14.37 -0.53
CA LEU A 27 7.59 -14.94 -0.82
C LEU A 27 8.38 -15.04 0.48
N LYS A 28 9.04 -16.18 0.69
CA LYS A 28 9.87 -16.45 1.85
C LYS A 28 11.26 -16.86 1.38
N GLU A 29 12.28 -16.28 2.00
CA GLU A 29 13.67 -16.72 1.83
C GLU A 29 14.20 -17.23 3.17
N PHE A 30 15.04 -18.25 3.12
CA PHE A 30 15.62 -18.89 4.30
C PHE A 30 17.15 -18.85 4.24
N TYR A 31 17.79 -18.84 5.40
CA TYR A 31 19.21 -19.07 5.54
C TYR A 31 19.54 -20.56 5.36
N LYS A 32 20.83 -20.88 5.18
CA LYS A 32 21.30 -22.28 5.08
C LYS A 32 20.95 -23.13 6.32
N ASN A 33 20.81 -22.50 7.47
CA ASN A 33 20.41 -23.15 8.73
C ASN A 33 18.88 -23.32 8.88
N GLY A 34 18.09 -23.06 7.83
CA GLY A 34 16.63 -23.23 7.83
C GLY A 34 15.85 -22.09 8.48
N LYS A 35 16.51 -21.10 9.11
CA LYS A 35 15.83 -19.93 9.70
C LYS A 35 15.34 -18.97 8.63
N LEU A 36 14.21 -18.30 8.89
CA LEU A 36 13.64 -17.31 7.98
C LEU A 36 14.60 -16.13 7.84
N LYS A 37 14.99 -15.81 6.61
CA LYS A 37 15.84 -14.68 6.26
C LYS A 37 15.01 -13.46 5.89
N SER A 38 14.02 -13.64 5.03
CA SER A 38 13.15 -12.55 4.59
C SER A 38 11.73 -13.06 4.30
N LEU A 39 10.76 -12.18 4.55
CA LEU A 39 9.35 -12.36 4.19
C LEU A 39 8.92 -11.15 3.37
N THR A 40 8.59 -11.38 2.11
CA THR A 40 8.05 -10.37 1.21
C THR A 40 6.60 -10.68 0.91
N ILE A 41 5.72 -9.73 1.20
CA ILE A 41 4.29 -9.80 0.91
C ILE A 41 3.97 -8.71 -0.10
N VAL A 42 3.50 -9.12 -1.27
CA VAL A 42 3.04 -8.21 -2.33
C VAL A 42 1.51 -8.29 -2.37
N LYS A 43 0.86 -7.15 -2.14
CA LYS A 43 -0.59 -7.00 -2.30
C LYS A 43 -0.85 -6.10 -3.49
N VAL A 44 -1.62 -6.59 -4.43
CA VAL A 44 -2.05 -5.86 -5.61
C VAL A 44 -3.55 -5.67 -5.54
N LYS A 45 -3.99 -4.42 -5.56
CA LYS A 45 -5.41 -4.06 -5.65
C LYS A 45 -5.67 -3.48 -7.03
N THR A 46 -6.56 -4.14 -7.77
CA THR A 46 -7.03 -3.67 -9.07
C THR A 46 -8.42 -3.07 -8.88
N PRO A 47 -8.68 -1.85 -9.38
CA PRO A 47 -10.00 -1.24 -9.31
C PRO A 47 -10.99 -2.06 -10.14
N LYS A 48 -12.21 -2.17 -9.64
CA LYS A 48 -13.30 -2.92 -10.28
C LYS A 48 -13.67 -2.38 -11.66
N ASN A 49 -13.82 -1.06 -11.75
CA ASN A 49 -14.16 -0.38 -13.00
C ASN A 49 -12.88 0.21 -13.59
N ILE A 50 -12.52 -0.27 -14.78
CA ILE A 50 -11.43 0.28 -15.57
C ILE A 50 -12.00 1.48 -16.33
N ASP A 51 -12.01 2.63 -15.69
CA ASP A 51 -12.20 3.90 -16.37
C ASP A 51 -10.86 4.32 -16.99
N LEU A 52 -10.86 4.59 -18.29
CA LEU A 52 -9.67 5.00 -19.05
C LEU A 52 -8.95 6.22 -18.44
N PHE A 53 -9.67 7.08 -17.70
CA PHE A 53 -9.12 8.30 -17.11
C PHE A 53 -8.73 8.16 -15.62
N THR A 54 -9.28 7.17 -14.91
CA THR A 54 -9.07 6.99 -13.45
C THR A 54 -8.54 5.62 -13.05
N PHE A 55 -8.28 4.73 -14.02
CA PHE A 55 -7.69 3.42 -13.75
C PHE A 55 -6.26 3.55 -13.22
N TYR A 56 -6.05 3.04 -12.00
CA TYR A 56 -4.72 2.78 -11.47
C TYR A 56 -4.69 1.47 -10.69
N LYS A 57 -3.63 0.70 -10.88
CA LYS A 57 -3.30 -0.50 -10.09
C LYS A 57 -2.49 -0.06 -8.88
N GLU A 58 -2.96 -0.43 -7.69
CA GLU A 58 -2.22 -0.18 -6.45
C GLU A 58 -1.40 -1.42 -6.10
N THR A 59 -0.10 -1.22 -5.87
CA THR A 59 0.80 -2.28 -5.40
C THR A 59 1.41 -1.88 -4.05
N LYS A 60 1.18 -2.70 -3.04
CA LYS A 60 1.80 -2.59 -1.72
C LYS A 60 2.78 -3.74 -1.53
N ILE A 61 4.07 -3.42 -1.42
CA ILE A 61 5.15 -4.37 -1.15
C ILE A 61 5.59 -4.18 0.29
N MET A 62 5.49 -5.21 1.10
CA MET A 62 5.97 -5.23 2.48
C MET A 62 7.07 -6.27 2.58
N ARG A 63 8.28 -5.88 2.98
CA ARG A 63 9.41 -6.78 3.17
C ARG A 63 9.90 -6.67 4.60
N THR A 64 10.03 -7.81 5.25
CA THR A 64 10.61 -7.95 6.58
C THR A 64 11.84 -8.82 6.49
N ASP A 65 12.98 -8.31 6.95
CA ASP A 65 14.23 -9.07 7.05
C ASP A 65 14.49 -9.44 8.52
N PHE A 66 15.07 -10.61 8.74
CA PHE A 66 15.25 -11.22 10.06
C PHE A 66 16.71 -11.60 10.33
N ASP A 67 17.09 -11.56 11.60
CA ASP A 67 18.40 -11.97 12.09
C ASP A 67 18.60 -13.48 12.01
N SER A 68 19.79 -13.91 11.59
CA SER A 68 20.10 -15.32 11.35
C SER A 68 20.28 -16.14 12.63
N ILE A 69 20.51 -15.48 13.78
CA ILE A 69 20.77 -16.12 15.07
C ILE A 69 19.51 -16.06 15.95
N THR A 70 19.02 -14.85 16.22
CA THR A 70 17.90 -14.58 17.14
C THR A 70 16.53 -14.70 16.47
N GLY A 71 16.45 -14.56 15.15
CA GLY A 71 15.17 -14.53 14.42
C GLY A 71 14.38 -13.24 14.61
N PHE A 72 14.93 -12.24 15.30
CA PHE A 72 14.29 -10.94 15.44
C PHE A 72 14.23 -10.19 14.11
N ARG A 73 13.24 -9.31 13.97
CA ARG A 73 13.14 -8.42 12.82
C ARG A 73 14.32 -7.45 12.87
N LEU A 74 15.06 -7.33 11.79
CA LEU A 74 16.13 -6.33 11.63
C LEU A 74 15.60 -5.10 10.90
N LYS A 75 14.77 -5.34 9.88
CA LYS A 75 14.31 -4.30 8.97
C LYS A 75 12.89 -4.60 8.49
N TYR A 76 12.06 -3.57 8.48
CA TYR A 76 10.78 -3.58 7.80
C TYR A 76 10.79 -2.47 6.76
N THR A 77 10.38 -2.80 5.54
CA THR A 77 10.17 -1.84 4.46
C THR A 77 8.78 -2.04 3.89
N GLU A 78 8.08 -0.94 3.70
CA GLU A 78 6.79 -0.90 3.04
C GLU A 78 6.85 0.13 1.93
N ARG A 79 6.51 -0.29 0.72
CA ARG A 79 6.42 0.59 -0.45
C ARG A 79 5.07 0.45 -1.09
N TYR A 80 4.42 1.58 -1.28
CA TYR A 80 3.15 1.69 -1.95
C TYR A 80 3.32 2.44 -3.26
N THR A 81 2.83 1.87 -4.35
CA THR A 81 2.96 2.44 -5.70
C THR A 81 1.63 2.36 -6.42
N LYS A 82 1.23 3.44 -7.08
CA LYS A 82 0.09 3.48 -8.00
C LYS A 82 0.58 3.59 -9.45
N VAL A 83 0.08 2.72 -10.31
CA VAL A 83 0.42 2.67 -11.74
C VAL A 83 -0.85 2.84 -12.56
N GLY A 84 -0.93 3.88 -13.38
CA GLY A 84 -2.07 4.19 -14.23
C GLY A 84 -2.06 3.53 -15.61
N PHE A 85 -2.95 3.99 -16.48
CA PHE A 85 -3.07 3.53 -17.87
C PHE A 85 -1.72 3.63 -18.64
N GLY A 86 -1.42 2.61 -19.46
CA GLY A 86 -0.17 2.53 -20.22
C GLY A 86 1.09 2.28 -19.38
N GLY A 87 0.95 1.85 -18.12
CA GLY A 87 2.10 1.57 -17.23
C GLY A 87 2.76 2.82 -16.63
N ARG A 88 2.18 4.02 -16.86
CA ARG A 88 2.73 5.28 -16.32
C ARG A 88 2.48 5.38 -14.82
N HIS A 89 3.47 5.86 -14.07
CA HIS A 89 3.32 6.10 -12.63
C HIS A 89 2.32 7.23 -12.35
N CYS A 90 1.24 6.93 -11.62
CA CYS A 90 0.31 7.94 -11.11
C CYS A 90 0.72 8.24 -9.66
N TYR A 91 1.34 9.40 -9.39
CA TYR A 91 2.05 9.60 -8.13
C TYR A 91 1.14 9.90 -6.92
N GLU A 92 0.83 8.84 -6.17
CA GLU A 92 0.74 8.83 -4.71
C GLU A 92 1.60 7.66 -4.19
N ILE A 93 2.84 7.95 -3.75
CA ILE A 93 3.83 6.98 -3.29
C ILE A 93 4.05 7.18 -1.79
N GLU A 94 3.84 6.12 -1.01
CA GLU A 94 4.21 6.07 0.40
C GLU A 94 5.32 5.02 0.57
N ALA A 95 6.42 5.41 1.18
CA ALA A 95 7.51 4.51 1.54
C ALA A 95 7.79 4.65 3.04
N ILE A 96 7.84 3.52 3.73
CA ILE A 96 8.14 3.43 5.16
C ILE A 96 9.32 2.48 5.32
N GLN A 97 10.29 2.87 6.12
CA GLN A 97 11.38 2.02 6.55
C GLN A 97 11.50 2.07 8.07
N ILE A 98 11.65 0.91 8.69
CA ILE A 98 11.86 0.75 10.12
C ILE A 98 13.07 -0.14 10.30
N LEU A 99 14.02 0.29 11.13
CA LEU A 99 15.08 -0.58 11.62
C LEU A 99 14.84 -0.88 13.10
N TYR A 100 15.25 -2.06 13.49
CA TYR A 100 15.14 -2.54 14.84
C TYR A 100 16.55 -2.81 15.39
N ASP A 101 16.73 -2.62 16.68
CA ASP A 101 17.94 -3.05 17.37
C ASP A 101 17.91 -4.56 17.66
N VAL A 102 19.00 -5.05 18.24
CA VAL A 102 19.17 -6.47 18.63
C VAL A 102 18.20 -6.93 19.72
N ALA A 103 17.54 -6.00 20.42
CA ALA A 103 16.48 -6.28 21.39
C ALA A 103 15.07 -6.22 20.76
N GLY A 104 14.98 -5.99 19.45
CA GLY A 104 13.72 -5.89 18.70
C GLY A 104 12.99 -4.55 18.89
N LYS A 105 13.63 -3.54 19.49
CA LYS A 105 13.04 -2.19 19.64
C LYS A 105 13.33 -1.36 18.40
N ARG A 106 12.39 -0.47 18.05
CA ARG A 106 12.55 0.44 16.89
C ARG A 106 13.61 1.49 17.21
N ASN A 107 14.73 1.47 16.50
CA ASN A 107 15.78 2.48 16.62
C ASN A 107 15.67 3.55 15.53
N PHE A 108 15.02 3.23 14.42
CA PHE A 108 14.94 4.08 13.24
C PHE A 108 13.57 3.97 12.59
N TYR A 109 13.02 5.10 12.19
CA TYR A 109 11.79 5.16 11.40
C TYR A 109 11.89 6.27 10.37
N GLU A 110 11.67 5.93 9.12
CA GLU A 110 11.69 6.84 7.99
C GLU A 110 10.40 6.70 7.20
N LYS A 111 9.79 7.82 6.86
CA LYS A 111 8.57 7.88 6.08
C LYS A 111 8.70 8.94 5.00
N SER A 112 8.42 8.54 3.77
CA SER A 112 8.34 9.39 2.61
C SER A 112 6.93 9.27 2.02
N LYS A 113 6.30 10.40 1.73
CA LYS A 113 4.99 10.49 1.09
C LYS A 113 5.08 11.51 -0.04
N CYS A 114 4.80 11.07 -1.26
CA CYS A 114 4.70 11.94 -2.43
C CYS A 114 3.29 11.81 -2.97
N ASP A 115 2.50 12.87 -2.89
CA ASP A 115 1.20 12.94 -3.55
C ASP A 115 1.24 13.93 -4.73
N LYS A 116 0.08 14.17 -5.34
CA LYS A 116 -0.04 15.07 -6.49
C LYS A 116 0.33 16.51 -6.15
N HIS A 117 0.25 16.92 -4.88
CA HIS A 117 0.35 18.30 -4.44
C HIS A 117 1.60 18.58 -3.61
N GLN A 118 2.12 17.57 -2.91
CA GLN A 118 3.22 17.75 -1.97
C GLN A 118 4.10 16.50 -1.88
N TYR A 119 5.35 16.76 -1.55
CA TYR A 119 6.31 15.78 -1.09
C TYR A 119 6.60 16.03 0.39
N GLU A 120 6.56 14.98 1.19
CA GLU A 120 6.85 14.99 2.61
C GLU A 120 7.80 13.87 2.95
N TYR A 121 8.85 14.19 3.71
CA TYR A 121 9.82 13.26 4.21
C TYR A 121 10.05 13.51 5.70
N ARG A 122 10.00 12.45 6.49
CA ARG A 122 10.27 12.48 7.93
C ARG A 122 11.19 11.35 8.34
N LYS A 123 12.16 11.68 9.18
CA LYS A 123 13.14 10.73 9.74
C LYS A 123 13.15 10.85 11.25
N TYR A 124 13.06 9.72 11.91
CA TYR A 124 13.06 9.59 13.36
C TYR A 124 14.16 8.63 13.77
N ILE A 125 14.92 9.00 14.80
CA ILE A 125 15.95 8.17 15.42
C ILE A 125 15.61 8.05 16.90
N ASN A 126 15.52 6.82 17.41
CA ASN A 126 15.15 6.51 18.79
C ASN A 126 13.87 7.24 19.24
N GLY A 127 12.88 7.30 18.35
CA GLY A 127 11.59 7.96 18.59
C GLY A 127 11.59 9.49 18.45
N LYS A 128 12.75 10.14 18.29
CA LYS A 128 12.84 11.60 18.11
C LYS A 128 12.86 11.96 16.63
N LEU A 129 12.06 12.95 16.22
CA LEU A 129 12.12 13.53 14.87
C LEU A 129 13.47 14.24 14.70
N VAL A 130 14.31 13.74 13.81
CA VAL A 130 15.64 14.32 13.55
C VAL A 130 15.70 15.10 12.24
N PHE A 131 14.77 14.84 11.32
CA PHE A 131 14.71 15.55 10.05
C PHE A 131 13.30 15.53 9.48
N ILE A 132 12.87 16.68 8.95
CA ILE A 132 11.62 16.85 8.24
C ILE A 132 11.85 17.73 7.02
N HIS A 133 11.32 17.31 5.88
CA HIS A 133 11.31 18.09 4.66
C HIS A 133 9.93 18.03 4.03
N ILE A 134 9.38 19.19 3.68
CA ILE A 134 8.06 19.31 3.06
C ILE A 134 8.20 20.27 1.87
N GLU A 135 7.86 19.79 0.68
CA GLU A 135 7.89 20.54 -0.57
C GLU A 135 6.50 20.53 -1.21
N LYS A 136 5.96 21.70 -1.54
CA LYS A 136 4.70 21.81 -2.30
C LYS A 136 5.01 21.88 -3.79
N LYS A 137 4.42 21.00 -4.59
CA LYS A 137 4.51 21.08 -6.06
C LYS A 137 3.77 22.32 -6.55
N ARG A 138 4.48 23.22 -7.22
CA ARG A 138 3.84 24.35 -7.91
C ARG A 138 2.93 23.81 -9.02
N LYS A 139 1.67 24.24 -9.04
CA LYS A 139 0.80 24.03 -10.22
C LYS A 139 1.49 24.72 -11.40
N ARG A 140 1.90 23.97 -12.42
CA ARG A 140 2.23 24.56 -13.72
C ARG A 140 0.91 25.18 -14.23
N LYS A 141 0.89 26.51 -14.35
CA LYS A 141 -0.21 27.27 -14.95
C LYS A 141 -0.27 26.98 -16.44
#